data_AF-A0A0C3H6I7-F1
#
_entry.id   AF-A0A0C3H6I7-F1
#
_cell.length_a   1.000
_cell.length_b   1.000
_cell.length_c   1.000
_cell.angle_alpha   90.00
_cell.angle_beta   90.00
_cell.angle_gamma   90.00
#
_symmetry.space_group_name_H-M   'P 1'
#
loop_
_entity.id
_entity.type
_entity.pdbx_description
1 polymer ?
#
loop_
_entity_poly.entity_id
_entity_poly.type
_entity_poly.pdbx_seq_one_letter_code
_entity_poly.pdbx_strand_id
1 'polypeptide(L)'
;MLRSYIDHCSKEGFVKECGSEVFLDITKHDDKSIVEEVEMTTGGLGASAAMVCTASNKAYAQAIDFLRFGGTLVCVGVPEGKLEPIASAFRLV
;
A
#
# COMPACT_ATOMS: atom_id res chain seq x y z
N MET A 1 16.03 1.74 -1.27
CA MET A 1 14.64 1.32 -1.00
C MET A 1 13.88 2.60 -0.72
N LEU A 2 13.05 3.06 -1.65
CA LEU A 2 12.28 4.29 -1.49
C LEU A 2 11.22 4.08 -0.41
N ARG A 3 11.06 5.07 0.48
CA ARG A 3 10.03 5.07 1.52
C ARG A 3 8.82 5.86 1.02
N SER A 4 7.83 5.14 0.51
CA SER A 4 6.55 5.69 0.06
C SER A 4 5.48 5.54 1.14
N TYR A 5 4.58 6.52 1.24
CA TYR A 5 3.44 6.46 2.16
C TYR A 5 2.14 6.79 1.43
N ILE A 6 1.09 6.04 1.74
CA ILE A 6 -0.20 6.08 1.07
C ILE A 6 -1.28 6.42 2.10
N ASP A 7 -1.85 7.62 2.07
CA ASP A 7 -2.88 8.04 3.02
C ASP A 7 -3.64 9.29 2.52
N HIS A 8 -4.55 9.80 3.34
CA HIS A 8 -5.28 11.03 3.10
C HIS A 8 -4.34 12.26 3.15
N CYS A 9 -4.58 13.23 2.26
CA CYS A 9 -3.76 14.44 2.07
C CYS A 9 -3.41 15.21 3.36
N SER A 10 -4.30 15.19 4.35
CA SER A 10 -4.10 15.87 5.64
C SER A 10 -2.87 15.40 6.42
N LYS A 11 -2.31 14.22 6.11
CA LYS A 11 -1.14 13.66 6.79
C LYS A 11 0.17 13.84 6.03
N GLU A 12 0.16 14.42 4.84
CA GLU A 12 1.34 14.53 3.98
C GLU A 12 2.53 15.21 4.69
N GLY A 13 2.28 16.35 5.34
CA GLY A 13 3.31 17.09 6.07
C GLY A 13 3.96 16.25 7.17
N PHE A 14 3.14 15.64 8.04
CA PHE A 14 3.60 14.80 9.15
C PHE A 14 4.44 13.61 8.66
N VAL A 15 4.03 12.97 7.57
CA VAL A 15 4.72 11.78 7.07
C VAL A 15 6.03 12.14 6.38
N LYS A 16 6.10 13.30 5.71
CA LYS A 16 7.36 13.84 5.19
C LYS A 16 8.33 14.18 6.31
N GLU A 17 7.86 14.75 7.41
CA GLU A 17 8.68 14.97 8.63
C GLU A 17 9.22 13.65 9.21
N CYS A 18 8.44 12.56 9.09
CA CYS A 18 8.87 11.22 9.48
C CYS A 18 9.83 10.55 8.47
N GLY A 19 10.21 11.23 7.38
CA GLY A 19 11.19 10.77 6.41
C GLY A 19 10.64 9.96 5.24
N SER A 20 9.36 10.15 4.90
CA SER A 20 8.80 9.65 3.63
C SER A 20 9.33 10.46 2.46
N GLU A 21 9.84 9.77 1.44
CA GLU A 21 10.39 10.37 0.22
C GLU A 21 9.29 10.61 -0.82
N VAL A 22 8.29 9.72 -0.84
CA VAL A 22 7.13 9.79 -1.72
C VAL A 22 5.87 9.77 -0.86
N PHE A 23 4.89 10.61 -1.20
CA PHE A 23 3.56 10.58 -0.59
C PHE A 23 2.50 10.46 -1.67
N LEU A 24 1.66 9.44 -1.58
CA LEU A 24 0.56 9.18 -2.50
C LEU A 24 -0.77 9.44 -1.80
N ASP A 25 -1.51 10.41 -2.31
CA ASP A 25 -2.80 10.80 -1.76
C ASP A 25 -3.90 9.88 -2.27
N ILE A 26 -4.45 9.04 -1.38
CA ILE A 26 -5.48 8.06 -1.74
C ILE A 26 -6.73 8.68 -2.37
N THR A 27 -6.96 9.98 -2.16
CA THR A 27 -8.13 10.68 -2.71
C THR A 27 -7.94 11.11 -4.16
N LYS A 28 -6.70 11.11 -4.66
CA LYS A 28 -6.34 11.53 -6.03
C LYS A 28 -6.16 10.36 -6.99
N HIS A 29 -6.18 9.13 -6.49
CA HIS A 29 -5.97 7.93 -7.28
C HIS A 29 -7.14 6.98 -7.11
N ASP A 30 -7.47 6.26 -8.19
CA ASP A 30 -8.28 5.06 -8.12
C ASP A 30 -7.40 3.83 -7.83
N ASP A 31 -8.03 2.65 -7.78
CA ASP A 31 -7.34 1.45 -7.34
C ASP A 31 -6.22 0.99 -8.29
N LYS A 32 -6.30 1.37 -9.58
CA LYS A 32 -5.31 0.99 -10.59
C LYS A 32 -4.18 2.01 -10.67
N SER A 33 -4.55 3.29 -10.78
CA SER A 33 -3.59 4.40 -10.92
C SER A 33 -2.65 4.51 -9.72
N ILE A 34 -3.09 4.15 -8.52
CA ILE A 34 -2.18 4.12 -7.35
C ILE A 34 -1.20 2.95 -7.39
N VAL A 35 -1.57 1.81 -7.96
CA VAL A 35 -0.65 0.68 -8.18
C VAL A 35 0.41 1.08 -9.22
N GLU A 36 -0.01 1.68 -10.33
CA GLU A 36 0.89 2.19 -11.36
C GLU A 36 1.88 3.23 -10.80
N GLU A 37 1.41 4.11 -9.91
CA GLU A 37 2.26 5.10 -9.24
C GLU A 37 3.26 4.44 -8.28
N VAL A 38 2.84 3.41 -7.54
CA VAL A 38 3.75 2.60 -6.71
C VAL A 38 4.80 1.90 -7.58
N GLU A 39 4.41 1.29 -8.70
CA GLU A 39 5.35 0.65 -9.62
C GLU A 39 6.33 1.67 -10.19
N MET A 40 5.85 2.81 -10.69
CA MET A 40 6.68 3.88 -11.22
C MET A 40 7.71 4.39 -10.20
N THR A 41 7.27 4.63 -8.96
CA THR A 41 8.15 5.07 -7.87
C THR A 41 9.09 3.97 -7.36
N THR A 42 8.87 2.72 -7.73
CA THR A 42 9.71 1.57 -7.35
C THR A 42 10.51 0.98 -8.52
N GLY A 43 10.65 1.72 -9.62
CA GLY A 43 11.43 1.30 -10.79
C GLY A 43 10.74 0.23 -11.63
N GLY A 44 9.41 0.19 -11.62
CA GLY A 44 8.55 -0.71 -12.38
C GLY A 44 8.40 -2.10 -11.81
N LEU A 45 8.93 -2.37 -10.60
CA LEU A 45 8.92 -3.71 -10.01
C LEU A 45 7.86 -3.89 -8.92
N GLY A 46 7.44 -2.80 -8.26
CA GLY A 46 6.66 -2.85 -7.04
C GLY A 46 7.53 -2.79 -5.76
N ALA A 47 6.86 -2.57 -4.64
CA ALA A 47 7.47 -2.46 -3.33
C ALA A 47 8.06 -3.80 -2.86
N SER A 48 9.22 -3.75 -2.18
CA SER A 48 9.81 -4.95 -1.57
C SER A 48 9.04 -5.40 -0.33
N ALA A 49 8.43 -4.46 0.37
CA ALA A 49 7.53 -4.71 1.48
C ALA A 49 6.45 -3.63 1.52
N ALA A 50 5.26 -4.00 1.95
CA ALA A 50 4.13 -3.10 2.17
C ALA A 50 3.60 -3.32 3.59
N MET A 51 3.32 -2.23 4.30
CA MET A 51 2.80 -2.26 5.67
C MET A 51 1.39 -1.69 5.69
N VAL A 52 0.43 -2.47 6.19
CA VAL A 52 -0.96 -2.01 6.34
C VAL A 52 -1.20 -1.71 7.81
N CYS A 53 -1.27 -0.42 8.12
CA CYS A 53 -1.54 0.09 9.47
C CYS A 53 -3.00 0.53 9.67
N THR A 54 -3.84 0.39 8.65
CA THR A 54 -5.25 0.78 8.68
C THR A 54 -6.14 -0.42 8.99
N ALA A 55 -7.39 -0.16 9.40
CA ALA A 55 -8.42 -1.17 9.61
C ALA A 55 -9.26 -1.46 8.35
N SER A 56 -8.86 -0.98 7.17
CA SER A 56 -9.67 -1.07 5.94
C SER A 56 -9.42 -2.37 5.16
N ASN A 57 -10.44 -3.22 5.00
CA ASN A 57 -10.39 -4.41 4.14
C ASN A 57 -9.87 -4.09 2.73
N LYS A 58 -10.27 -2.94 2.19
CA LYS A 58 -9.80 -2.47 0.87
C LYS A 58 -8.29 -2.26 0.83
N ALA A 59 -7.72 -1.69 1.89
CA ALA A 59 -6.27 -1.48 1.97
C ALA A 59 -5.51 -2.81 2.01
N TYR A 60 -6.03 -3.83 2.72
CA TYR A 60 -5.43 -5.17 2.70
C TYR A 60 -5.49 -5.80 1.32
N ALA A 61 -6.65 -5.73 0.65
CA ALA A 61 -6.81 -6.24 -0.71
C ALA A 61 -5.86 -5.56 -1.69
N GLN A 62 -5.68 -4.25 -1.59
CA GLN A 62 -4.81 -3.53 -2.53
C GLN A 62 -3.32 -3.70 -2.24
N ALA A 63 -2.93 -3.94 -0.99
CA ALA A 63 -1.54 -3.95 -0.59
C ALA A 63 -0.69 -5.04 -1.25
N ILE A 64 -1.31 -6.13 -1.74
CA ILE A 64 -0.61 -7.17 -2.50
C ILE A 64 -0.22 -6.68 -3.88
N ASP A 65 -1.08 -5.89 -4.53
CA ASP A 65 -0.82 -5.35 -5.87
C ASP A 65 0.33 -4.33 -5.86
N PHE A 66 0.64 -3.76 -4.69
CA PHE A 66 1.81 -2.90 -4.51
C PHE A 66 3.12 -3.66 -4.45
N LEU A 67 3.12 -4.98 -4.26
CA LEU A 67 4.32 -5.75 -4.02
C LEU A 67 4.95 -6.26 -5.31
N ARG A 68 6.28 -6.24 -5.36
CA ARG A 68 7.03 -7.01 -6.35
C ARG A 68 6.89 -8.51 -6.11
N PHE A 69 7.26 -9.31 -7.11
CA PHE A 69 7.40 -10.76 -6.92
C PHE A 69 8.35 -11.09 -5.75
N GLY A 70 7.89 -11.93 -4.82
CA GLY A 70 8.61 -12.27 -3.60
C GLY A 70 8.64 -11.14 -2.55
N GLY A 71 7.82 -10.09 -2.71
CA GLY A 71 7.63 -9.04 -1.71
C GLY A 71 6.91 -9.54 -0.46
N THR A 72 6.97 -8.75 0.61
CA THR A 72 6.38 -9.09 1.92
C THR A 72 5.26 -8.12 2.30
N LEU A 73 4.07 -8.65 2.57
CA LEU A 73 2.99 -7.89 3.20
C LEU A 73 3.08 -8.03 4.73
N VAL A 74 3.08 -6.90 5.44
CA VAL A 74 3.06 -6.85 6.90
C VAL A 74 1.74 -6.24 7.37
N CYS A 75 0.91 -7.05 8.03
CA CYS A 75 -0.38 -6.66 8.59
C CYS A 75 -0.18 -6.15 10.03
N VAL A 76 -0.20 -4.83 10.22
CA VAL A 76 -0.03 -4.20 11.55
C VAL A 76 -1.38 -3.84 12.16
N GLY A 77 -2.30 -3.34 11.34
CA GLY A 77 -3.68 -3.10 11.76
C GLY A 77 -4.47 -4.40 11.91
N VAL A 78 -5.65 -4.29 12.51
CA VAL A 78 -6.67 -5.34 12.45
C VAL A 78 -7.83 -4.80 11.60
N PRO A 79 -8.25 -5.50 10.53
CA PRO A 79 -9.38 -5.06 9.73
C PRO A 79 -10.67 -5.00 10.56
N GLU A 80 -11.45 -3.95 10.38
CA GLU A 80 -12.74 -3.77 11.05
C GLU A 80 -13.91 -4.17 10.14
N GLY A 81 -15.04 -4.55 10.76
CA GLY A 81 -16.25 -4.95 10.06
C GLY A 81 -16.30 -6.44 9.76
N LYS A 82 -16.71 -6.81 8.55
CA LYS A 82 -16.81 -8.22 8.16
C LYS A 82 -15.42 -8.79 7.96
N LEU A 83 -15.15 -9.92 8.60
CA LEU A 83 -13.92 -10.68 8.38
C LEU A 83 -13.92 -11.24 6.97
N GLU A 84 -12.99 -10.77 6.15
CA GLU A 84 -12.83 -11.16 4.75
C GLU A 84 -11.40 -11.62 4.50
N PRO A 85 -11.19 -12.67 3.69
CA PRO A 85 -9.87 -12.97 3.18
C PRO A 85 -9.30 -11.79 2.40
N ILE A 86 -7.96 -11.68 2.35
CA ILE A 86 -7.31 -10.68 1.51
C ILE A 86 -7.60 -11.05 0.04
N ALA A 87 -8.42 -10.24 -0.64
CA ALA A 87 -9.03 -10.61 -1.91
C ALA A 87 -8.04 -10.90 -3.05
N SER A 88 -6.86 -10.29 -3.00
CA SER A 88 -5.75 -10.44 -3.96
C SER A 88 -4.73 -11.53 -3.57
N ALA A 89 -4.91 -12.18 -2.41
CA ALA A 89 -3.98 -13.20 -1.92
C ALA A 89 -4.26 -14.55 -2.59
N PHE A 90 -3.82 -14.69 -3.84
CA PHE A 90 -3.93 -15.95 -4.56
C PHE A 90 -2.79 -16.89 -4.20
N ARG A 91 -3.11 -18.19 -4.11
CA ARG A 91 -2.10 -19.23 -3.98
C ARG A 91 -1.32 -19.34 -5.29
N LEU A 92 0.01 -19.30 -5.21
CA LEU A 92 0.87 -19.75 -6.30
C LEU A 92 0.73 -21.28 -6.39
N VAL A 93 -0.09 -21.75 -7.33
CA VAL A 93 -0.25 -23.16 -7.72
C VAL A 93 0.29 -23.37 -9.12
#